data_AF-A0A831KNS2-F1
#
_entry.id   AF-A0A831KNS2-F1
#
_cell.length_a   1.000
_cell.length_b   1.000
_cell.length_c   1.000
_cell.angle_alpha   90.00
_cell.angle_beta   90.00
_cell.angle_gamma   90.00
#
_symmetry.space_group_name_H-M   'P 1'
#
loop_
_entity.id
_entity.type
_entity.pdbx_description
1 polymer ?
#
loop_
_entity_poly.entity_id
_entity_poly.type
_entity_poly.pdbx_seq_one_letter_code
_entity_poly.pdbx_strand_id
1 'polypeptide(L)' 'DNPGLINDDCYGKGWMFKIKPDDMSELEQLIHGSEAVEKWLRADIEKYVEQ' A
#
# COMPACT_ATOMS: atom_id res chain seq x y z
N ASP A 1 -4.35 -11.51 -18.04
CA ASP A 1 -5.15 -11.06 -19.20
C ASP A 1 -5.48 -9.57 -19.22
N ASN A 2 -5.56 -8.86 -18.08
CA ASN A 2 -5.60 -7.38 -18.07
C ASN A 2 -4.75 -6.81 -16.92
N PRO A 3 -3.49 -6.39 -17.16
CA PRO A 3 -2.65 -5.79 -16.12
C PRO A 3 -3.16 -4.40 -15.67
N GLY A 4 -4.00 -3.73 -16.47
CA GLY A 4 -4.54 -2.41 -16.16
C GLY A 4 -5.51 -2.37 -14.97
N LEU A 5 -6.00 -3.53 -14.51
CA LEU A 5 -6.89 -3.62 -13.35
C LEU A 5 -6.30 -2.97 -12.08
N ILE A 6 -4.97 -2.99 -11.94
CA ILE A 6 -4.29 -2.33 -10.81
C ILE A 6 -4.49 -0.82 -10.80
N ASN A 7 -4.64 -0.19 -11.98
CA ASN A 7 -4.85 1.26 -12.08
C ASN A 7 -6.32 1.63 -11.85
N ASP A 8 -7.24 0.77 -12.31
CA ASP A 8 -8.69 1.01 -12.22
C ASP A 8 -9.26 0.71 -10.82
N ASP A 9 -8.76 -0.34 -10.16
CA ASP A 9 -9.29 -0.84 -8.88
C ASP A 9 -8.21 -1.61 -8.08
N CYS A 10 -7.23 -0.87 -7.52
CA CYS A 10 -6.08 -1.43 -6.80
C CYS A 10 -6.43 -2.15 -5.48
N TYR A 11 -7.59 -1.86 -4.89
CA TYR A 11 -8.01 -2.46 -3.61
C TYR A 11 -9.11 -3.53 -3.77
N GLY A 12 -9.73 -3.65 -4.94
CA GLY A 12 -10.74 -4.65 -5.27
C GLY A 12 -10.22 -5.70 -6.26
N LYS A 13 -10.60 -5.56 -7.53
CA LYS A 13 -10.29 -6.54 -8.59
C LYS A 13 -8.79 -6.67 -8.88
N GLY A 14 -7.99 -5.65 -8.56
CA GLY A 14 -6.54 -5.62 -8.78
C GLY A 14 -5.68 -6.31 -7.71
N TRP A 15 -6.25 -7.12 -6.81
CA TRP A 15 -5.47 -7.84 -5.80
C TRP A 15 -4.40 -8.73 -6.43
N MET A 16 -3.19 -8.76 -5.84
CA MET A 16 -2.05 -9.47 -6.40
C MET A 16 -1.90 -10.90 -5.85
N PHE A 17 -1.91 -11.04 -4.53
CA PHE A 17 -1.69 -12.33 -3.86
C PHE A 17 -2.58 -12.50 -2.63
N LYS A 18 -2.86 -13.75 -2.29
CA LYS A 18 -3.44 -14.15 -1.01
C LYS A 18 -2.46 -15.11 -0.34
N ILE A 19 -1.95 -14.72 0.83
CA ILE A 19 -0.94 -15.46 1.57
C ILE A 19 -1.47 -15.85 2.96
N LYS A 20 -0.86 -16.87 3.57
CA LYS A 20 -1.05 -17.20 4.98
C LYS A 20 0.17 -16.64 5.72
N PRO A 21 0.00 -15.67 6.64
CA PRO A 21 1.10 -15.20 7.47
C PRO A 21 1.63 -16.33 8.35
N ASP A 22 2.96 -16.42 8.46
CA ASP A 22 3.61 -17.35 9.39
C ASP A 22 3.55 -16.80 10.83
N ASP A 23 3.58 -15.47 10.99
CA ASP A 23 3.37 -14.75 12.24
C ASP A 23 2.38 -13.59 12.04
N MET A 24 1.30 -13.57 12.84
CA MET A 24 0.28 -12.52 12.77
C MET A 24 0.70 -11.23 13.49
N SER A 25 1.67 -11.30 14.40
CA SER A 25 2.13 -10.14 15.16
C SER A 25 2.90 -9.14 14.30
N GLU A 26 3.47 -9.57 13.17
CA GLU A 26 4.12 -8.69 12.19
C GLU A 26 3.17 -7.64 11.61
N LEU A 27 1.86 -7.90 11.62
CA LEU A 27 0.87 -6.92 11.17
C LEU A 27 0.88 -5.66 12.02
N GLU A 28 1.24 -5.75 13.30
CA GLU A 28 1.31 -4.59 14.22
C GLU A 28 2.45 -3.62 13.88
N GLN A 29 3.40 -4.05 13.06
CA GLN A 29 4.54 -3.24 12.62
C GLN A 29 4.25 -2.44 11.35
N LEU A 30 3.08 -2.64 10.73
CA LEU A 30 2.68 -1.93 9.52
C LEU A 30 2.14 -0.53 9.84
N ILE A 31 2.11 0.35 8.84
CA ILE A 31 1.43 1.63 8.96
C ILE A 31 -0.08 1.38 8.95
N HIS A 32 -0.78 1.92 9.95
CA HIS A 32 -2.22 1.73 10.13
C HIS A 32 -3.01 3.02 10.00
N GLY A 33 -4.17 2.93 9.36
CA GLY A 33 -5.11 4.04 9.21
C GLY A 33 -4.75 5.00 8.08
N SER A 34 -5.78 5.59 7.46
CA SER A 34 -5.62 6.50 6.32
C SER A 34 -4.77 7.73 6.66
N GLU A 35 -4.91 8.28 7.86
CA GLU A 35 -4.19 9.48 8.29
C GLU A 35 -2.67 9.25 8.36
N ALA A 36 -2.24 8.13 8.94
CA ALA A 36 -0.81 7.81 9.04
C ALA A 36 -0.18 7.56 7.66
N VAL A 37 -0.92 6.86 6.79
CA VAL A 37 -0.50 6.61 5.40
C VAL A 37 -0.41 7.93 4.62
N GLU A 38 -1.39 8.81 4.73
CA GLU A 38 -1.38 10.10 4.03
C GLU A 38 -0.21 10.98 4.47
N LYS A 39 0.02 11.08 5.78
CA LYS A 39 1.13 11.87 6.33
C LYS A 39 2.49 11.35 5.85
N TRP A 40 2.69 10.02 5.87
CA TRP A 40 3.91 9.40 5.38
C TRP A 40 4.11 9.66 3.88
N LEU A 41 3.07 9.48 3.07
CA LEU A 41 3.13 9.67 1.62
C LEU A 41 3.49 11.11 1.23
N ARG A 42 2.88 12.10 1.90
CA ARG A 42 3.17 13.52 1.63
C ARG A 42 4.62 13.88 1.95
N ALA A 43 5.13 13.43 3.08
CA ALA A 43 6.53 13.65 3.46
C ALA A 43 7.50 13.01 2.47
N ASP A 44 7.17 11.82 1.94
CA ASP A 44 7.99 11.14 0.94
C ASP A 44 7.97 11.88 -0.41
N ILE A 45 6.80 12.34 -0.87
CA ILE A 45 6.68 13.18 -2.08
C ILE A 45 7.53 14.45 -1.96
N GLU A 46 7.44 15.17 -0.83
CA GLU A 46 8.22 16.39 -0.59
C GLU A 46 9.73 16.12 -0.62
N LYS A 47 10.17 14.99 -0.08
CA LYS A 47 11.58 14.59 -0.08
C LYS A 47 12.16 14.38 -1.48
N TYR A 48 11.34 13.93 -2.44
CA TYR A 48 11.81 13.55 -3.79
C TYR A 48 11.33 14.50 -4.90
N VAL A 49 10.67 15.61 -4.57
CA VAL A 49 10.06 16.50 -5.58
C VAL A 49 11.07 17.13 -6.56
N GLU A 50 12.34 17.25 -6.17
CA GLU A 50 13.42 17.84 -6.98
C GLU A 50 14.43 16.81 -7.53
N GLN A 51 14.19 15.51 -7.34
CA GLN A 51 15.00 14.44 -7.95
C GLN A 51 14.47 14.07 -9.34
#